data_AF-A0A851CZ22-F1
#
_entry.id   AF-A0A851CZ22-F1
#
_cell.length_a   1.000
_cell.length_b   1.000
_cell.length_c   1.000
_cell.angle_alpha   90.00
_cell.angle_beta   90.00
_cell.angle_gamma   90.00
#
_symmetry.space_group_name_H-M   'P 1'
#
loop_
_entity.id
_entity.type
_entity.pdbx_description
1 polymer ?
#
loop_
_entity_poly.entity_id
_entity_poly.type
_entity_poly.pdbx_seq_one_letter_code
_entity_poly.pdbx_strand_id
1 'polypeptide(L)'
;YNVLQHIVVCLFRDDSVPEDNIWRGILSVIFFFLIISVLAFPNGPFTRPHPAIWRMVFGLSVLYFLFLVFVLFLNFEQVKAVMYWLDPNLRYATREADIMEYAVNCHVITWERILSHFDIFAFGHFWGWAMKALLIRSYGLCWTISITWELTELFFMHLLPNFAECWWDQVILDILLCNGGGIWLGMVVCRFLEMRTYHWASFKDIHTTTGKIKRAVLQFTPASWTYVRWFDPKSSFQRVAGIYLFMIIWQV
;
A
#
# COMPACT_ATOMS: atom_id res chain seq x y z
N TYR A 1 -19.02 -13.68 25.72
CA TYR A 1 -20.07 -14.22 24.83
C TYR A 1 -19.54 -14.60 23.45
N ASN A 2 -18.90 -13.72 22.67
CA ASN A 2 -18.47 -14.05 21.29
C ASN A 2 -17.37 -15.13 21.16
N VAL A 3 -16.36 -15.16 22.03
CA VAL A 3 -15.27 -16.16 21.97
C VAL A 3 -15.77 -17.58 22.29
N LEU A 4 -16.65 -17.72 23.29
CA LEU A 4 -17.27 -19.00 23.62
C LEU A 4 -18.13 -19.53 22.48
N GLN A 5 -18.85 -18.65 21.77
CA GLN A 5 -19.65 -19.04 20.61
C GLN A 5 -18.78 -19.55 19.45
N HIS A 6 -17.63 -18.91 19.19
CA HIS A 6 -16.66 -19.42 18.20
C HIS A 6 -16.08 -20.79 18.60
N ILE A 7 -15.74 -20.97 19.88
CA ILE A 7 -15.25 -22.25 20.40
C ILE A 7 -16.32 -23.35 20.28
N VAL A 8 -17.59 -23.04 20.58
CA VAL A 8 -18.72 -23.96 20.41
C VAL A 8 -18.94 -24.30 18.93
N VAL A 9 -18.85 -23.34 18.01
CA VAL A 9 -18.94 -23.60 16.56
C VAL A 9 -17.81 -24.50 16.08
N CYS A 10 -16.59 -24.37 16.61
CA CYS A 10 -15.49 -25.29 16.29
C CYS A 10 -15.73 -26.71 16.83
N LEU A 11 -16.41 -26.86 17.96
CA LEU A 11 -16.64 -28.16 18.61
C LEU A 11 -17.87 -28.92 18.08
N PHE A 12 -18.85 -28.22 17.50
CA PHE A 12 -20.09 -28.81 16.98
C PHE A 12 -20.27 -28.57 15.46
N ARG A 13 -19.15 -28.44 14.73
CA ARG A 13 -19.20 -28.25 13.27
C ARG A 13 -19.57 -29.56 12.57
N ASP A 14 -20.34 -29.45 11.50
CA ASP A 14 -20.50 -30.50 10.50
C ASP A 14 -19.21 -30.64 9.67
N ASP A 15 -18.55 -31.80 9.78
CA ASP A 15 -17.27 -32.05 9.11
C ASP A 15 -17.42 -32.72 7.74
N SER A 16 -18.64 -32.84 7.21
CA SER A 16 -18.91 -33.53 5.94
C SER A 16 -18.31 -32.83 4.70
N VAL A 17 -18.10 -31.52 4.75
CA VAL A 17 -17.56 -30.73 3.62
C VAL A 17 -16.20 -30.11 3.99
N PRO A 18 -15.07 -30.65 3.47
CA PRO A 18 -13.73 -30.16 3.81
C PRO A 18 -13.48 -28.68 3.45
N GLU A 19 -14.12 -28.16 2.40
CA GLU A 19 -13.94 -26.77 1.97
C GLU A 19 -14.55 -25.77 2.94
N ASP A 20 -15.78 -26.03 3.41
CA ASP A 20 -16.43 -25.29 4.48
C ASP A 20 -15.57 -25.30 5.74
N ASN A 21 -14.89 -26.42 5.97
CA ASN A 21 -14.05 -26.58 7.13
C ASN A 21 -12.82 -25.66 7.09
N ILE A 22 -12.18 -25.59 5.93
CA ILE A 22 -11.05 -24.69 5.65
C ILE A 22 -11.51 -23.23 5.75
N TRP A 23 -12.65 -22.88 5.15
CA TRP A 23 -13.18 -21.52 5.16
C TRP A 23 -13.46 -21.02 6.59
N ARG A 24 -14.13 -21.83 7.41
CA ARG A 24 -14.39 -21.51 8.83
C ARG A 24 -13.09 -21.43 9.65
N GLY A 25 -12.10 -22.25 9.31
CA GLY A 25 -10.76 -22.19 9.91
C GLY A 25 -10.07 -20.86 9.62
N ILE A 26 -10.05 -20.43 8.36
CA ILE A 26 -9.51 -19.13 7.93
C ILE A 26 -10.22 -17.98 8.64
N LEU A 27 -11.56 -17.96 8.66
CA LEU A 27 -12.33 -16.94 9.37
C LEU A 27 -11.99 -16.87 10.86
N SER A 28 -11.77 -18.02 11.50
CA SER A 28 -11.38 -18.09 12.91
C SER A 28 -9.97 -17.53 13.14
N VAL A 29 -9.01 -17.89 12.28
CA VAL A 29 -7.65 -17.33 12.34
C VAL A 29 -7.67 -15.81 12.18
N ILE A 30 -8.42 -15.28 11.20
CA ILE A 30 -8.59 -13.84 10.99
C ILE A 30 -9.20 -13.20 12.24
N PHE A 31 -10.27 -13.77 12.79
CA PHE A 31 -10.96 -13.23 13.96
C PHE A 31 -10.02 -13.11 15.17
N PHE A 32 -9.31 -14.19 15.54
CA PHE A 32 -8.39 -14.16 16.68
C PHE A 32 -7.17 -13.27 16.42
N PHE A 33 -6.67 -13.23 15.18
CA PHE A 33 -5.61 -12.31 14.81
C PHE A 33 -6.06 -10.84 14.96
N LEU A 34 -7.30 -10.49 14.59
CA LEU A 34 -7.83 -9.15 14.80
C LEU A 34 -7.97 -8.78 16.28
N ILE A 35 -8.33 -9.73 17.15
CA ILE A 35 -8.30 -9.52 18.60
C ILE A 35 -6.87 -9.19 19.06
N ILE A 36 -5.89 -9.99 18.65
CA ILE A 36 -4.47 -9.74 18.98
C ILE A 36 -4.03 -8.39 18.46
N SER A 37 -4.39 -8.05 17.21
CA SER A 37 -4.09 -6.78 16.58
C SER A 37 -4.63 -5.60 17.40
N VAL A 38 -5.88 -5.65 17.86
CA VAL A 38 -6.46 -4.61 18.72
C VAL A 38 -5.70 -4.47 20.03
N LEU A 39 -5.27 -5.57 20.65
CA LEU A 39 -4.63 -5.57 21.96
C LEU A 39 -3.14 -5.19 21.91
N ALA A 40 -2.41 -5.67 20.92
CA ALA A 40 -0.94 -5.62 20.87
C ALA A 40 -0.39 -4.55 19.92
N PHE A 41 -1.12 -4.16 18.86
CA PHE A 41 -0.56 -3.24 17.88
C PHE A 41 -0.55 -1.79 18.41
N PRO A 42 0.51 -1.01 18.09
CA PRO A 42 0.59 0.38 18.52
C PRO A 42 -0.49 1.23 17.84
N ASN A 43 -0.80 2.39 18.44
CA ASN A 43 -1.66 3.36 17.79
C ASN A 43 -0.93 3.99 16.60
N GLY A 44 -1.59 3.97 15.43
CA GLY A 44 -1.15 4.71 14.26
C GLY A 44 -1.44 6.22 14.37
N PRO A 45 -1.17 6.98 13.30
CA PRO A 45 -1.45 8.42 13.25
C PRO A 45 -2.95 8.76 13.27
N PHE A 46 -3.81 7.78 12.98
CA PHE A 46 -5.26 7.93 13.03
C PHE A 46 -5.81 7.49 14.38
N THR A 47 -6.63 8.35 15.00
CA THR A 47 -7.21 8.12 16.33
C THR A 47 -8.73 8.02 16.32
N ARG A 48 -9.40 8.53 15.27
CA ARG A 48 -10.88 8.57 15.13
C ARG A 48 -11.33 7.73 13.93
N PRO A 49 -12.47 7.01 13.97
CA PRO A 49 -13.50 7.08 15.01
C PRO A 49 -13.10 6.37 16.33
N HIS A 50 -12.26 5.34 16.29
CA HIS A 50 -11.67 4.72 17.49
C HIS A 50 -10.32 4.07 17.17
N PRO A 51 -9.32 4.10 18.08
CA PRO A 51 -8.01 3.48 17.83
C PRO A 51 -8.09 1.98 17.51
N ALA A 52 -9.04 1.24 18.11
CA ALA A 52 -9.25 -0.18 17.81
C ALA A 52 -9.58 -0.44 16.34
N ILE A 53 -10.33 0.47 15.68
CA ILE A 53 -10.66 0.33 14.25
C ILE A 53 -9.38 0.41 13.42
N TRP A 54 -8.52 1.39 13.70
CA TRP A 54 -7.26 1.54 12.97
C TRP A 54 -6.26 0.42 13.26
N ARG A 55 -6.25 -0.12 14.48
CA ARG A 55 -5.47 -1.32 14.79
C ARG A 55 -5.98 -2.52 13.99
N MET A 56 -7.29 -2.76 13.92
CA MET A 56 -7.86 -3.81 13.07
C MET A 56 -7.51 -3.60 11.58
N VAL A 57 -7.62 -2.38 11.06
CA VAL A 57 -7.22 -2.06 9.68
C VAL A 57 -5.75 -2.41 9.46
N PHE A 58 -4.86 -1.99 10.37
CA PHE A 58 -3.44 -2.35 10.30
C PHE A 58 -3.22 -3.87 10.39
N GLY A 59 -3.97 -4.57 11.25
CA GLY A 59 -4.03 -6.03 11.31
C GLY A 59 -4.40 -6.68 9.99
N LEU A 60 -5.48 -6.24 9.36
CA LEU A 60 -5.90 -6.70 8.04
C LEU A 60 -4.83 -6.42 6.98
N SER A 61 -4.17 -5.26 7.02
CA SER A 61 -3.04 -4.95 6.12
C SER A 61 -1.88 -5.95 6.29
N VAL A 62 -1.56 -6.35 7.53
CA VAL A 62 -0.52 -7.34 7.79
C VAL A 62 -0.93 -8.72 7.27
N LEU A 63 -2.18 -9.16 7.52
CA LEU A 63 -2.69 -10.42 6.98
C LEU A 63 -2.67 -10.44 5.46
N TYR A 64 -3.10 -9.34 4.82
CA TYR A 64 -3.05 -9.18 3.38
C TYR A 64 -1.62 -9.26 2.85
N PHE A 65 -0.66 -8.58 3.51
CA PHE A 65 0.75 -8.67 3.14
C PHE A 65 1.29 -10.11 3.24
N LEU A 66 1.00 -10.83 4.34
CA LEU A 66 1.40 -12.22 4.50
C LEU A 66 0.77 -13.14 3.44
N PHE A 67 -0.50 -12.89 3.09
CA PHE A 67 -1.17 -13.59 2.00
C PHE A 67 -0.48 -13.32 0.65
N LEU A 68 -0.11 -12.08 0.34
CA LEU A 68 0.64 -11.77 -0.88
C LEU A 68 2.00 -12.47 -0.89
N VAL A 69 2.73 -12.49 0.23
CA VAL A 69 3.99 -13.23 0.36
C VAL A 69 3.79 -14.71 0.09
N PHE A 70 2.71 -15.31 0.60
CA PHE A 70 2.35 -16.70 0.29
C PHE A 70 2.07 -16.90 -1.21
N VAL A 71 1.27 -16.03 -1.82
CA VAL A 71 0.93 -16.08 -3.25
C VAL A 71 2.17 -16.00 -4.15
N LEU A 72 3.23 -15.29 -3.74
CA LEU A 72 4.49 -15.23 -4.50
C LEU A 72 5.17 -16.59 -4.69
N PHE A 73 4.91 -17.57 -3.83
CA PHE A 73 5.44 -18.93 -3.97
C PHE A 73 4.56 -19.84 -4.82
N LEU A 74 3.36 -19.39 -5.21
CA LEU A 74 2.45 -20.16 -6.05
C LEU A 74 2.74 -19.92 -7.53
N ASN A 75 2.58 -20.95 -8.34
CA ASN A 75 2.56 -20.80 -9.79
C ASN A 75 1.20 -20.29 -10.28
N PHE A 76 1.13 -19.88 -11.54
CA PHE A 76 -0.06 -19.26 -12.12
C PHE A 76 -1.32 -20.14 -12.04
N GLU A 77 -1.20 -21.45 -12.24
CA GLU A 77 -2.33 -22.39 -12.15
C GLU A 77 -2.83 -22.51 -10.70
N GLN A 78 -1.93 -22.52 -9.73
CA GLN A 78 -2.28 -22.55 -8.31
C GLN A 78 -2.96 -21.26 -7.88
N VAL A 79 -2.50 -20.09 -8.34
CA VAL A 79 -3.15 -18.81 -8.06
C VAL A 79 -4.58 -18.80 -8.61
N LYS A 80 -4.77 -19.23 -9.86
CA LYS A 80 -6.11 -19.36 -10.45
C LYS A 80 -7.00 -20.31 -9.64
N ALA A 81 -6.47 -21.45 -9.21
CA ALA A 81 -7.23 -22.40 -8.38
C ALA A 81 -7.69 -21.76 -7.06
N VAL A 82 -6.83 -20.99 -6.38
CA VAL A 82 -7.19 -20.23 -5.17
C VAL A 82 -8.27 -19.18 -5.48
N MET A 83 -8.12 -18.43 -6.57
CA MET A 83 -9.11 -17.43 -6.99
C MET A 83 -10.47 -18.06 -7.30
N TYR A 84 -10.49 -19.19 -8.02
CA TYR A 84 -11.72 -19.93 -8.34
C TYR A 84 -12.37 -20.59 -7.12
N TRP A 85 -11.58 -20.89 -6.08
CA TRP A 85 -12.12 -21.35 -4.82
C TRP A 85 -12.76 -20.20 -4.02
N LEU A 86 -12.17 -19.00 -4.06
CA LEU A 86 -12.73 -17.80 -3.43
C LEU A 86 -13.98 -17.27 -4.15
N ASP A 87 -13.96 -17.23 -5.48
CA ASP A 87 -15.11 -16.87 -6.31
C ASP A 87 -15.21 -17.82 -7.52
N PRO A 88 -16.11 -18.82 -7.46
CA PRO A 88 -16.31 -19.77 -8.54
C PRO A 88 -16.73 -19.15 -9.88
N ASN A 89 -17.35 -17.95 -9.87
CA ASN A 89 -17.81 -17.30 -11.10
C ASN A 89 -16.65 -16.81 -11.98
N LEU A 90 -15.47 -16.61 -11.39
CA LEU A 90 -14.26 -16.21 -12.13
C LEU A 90 -13.84 -17.23 -13.20
N ARG A 91 -14.32 -18.48 -13.12
CA ARG A 91 -14.08 -19.51 -14.17
C ARG A 91 -14.71 -19.15 -15.51
N TYR A 92 -15.76 -18.33 -15.49
CA TYR A 92 -16.54 -17.95 -16.67
C TYR A 92 -16.40 -16.48 -17.01
N ALA A 93 -15.68 -15.71 -16.18
CA ALA A 93 -15.44 -14.30 -16.41
C ALA A 93 -14.51 -14.10 -17.61
N THR A 94 -14.87 -13.19 -18.51
CA THR A 94 -13.99 -12.78 -19.59
C THR A 94 -12.95 -11.82 -19.04
N ARG A 95 -11.69 -12.05 -19.36
CA ARG A 95 -10.61 -11.17 -18.95
C ARG A 95 -10.69 -9.88 -19.77
N GLU A 96 -10.72 -8.75 -19.06
CA GLU A 96 -10.79 -7.42 -19.67
C GLU A 96 -9.67 -7.18 -20.69
N ALA A 97 -8.46 -7.68 -20.40
CA ALA A 97 -7.31 -7.59 -21.29
C ALA A 97 -7.50 -8.30 -22.65
N ASP A 98 -8.48 -9.20 -22.80
CA ASP A 98 -8.79 -9.88 -24.06
C ASP A 98 -9.83 -9.15 -24.91
N ILE A 99 -10.49 -8.13 -24.36
CA ILE A 99 -11.60 -7.40 -25.00
C ILE A 99 -11.22 -5.94 -25.25
N MET A 100 -10.40 -5.36 -24.38
CA MET A 100 -10.02 -3.95 -24.44
C MET A 100 -8.88 -3.68 -25.42
N GLU A 101 -8.98 -2.57 -26.14
CA GLU A 101 -7.94 -2.06 -27.03
C GLU A 101 -7.07 -1.03 -26.30
N TYR A 102 -5.85 -1.43 -25.93
CA TYR A 102 -4.89 -0.57 -25.22
C TYR A 102 -4.06 0.28 -26.21
N ALA A 103 -4.07 1.61 -26.02
CA ALA A 103 -3.32 2.60 -26.79
C ALA A 103 -3.46 2.56 -28.33
N VAL A 104 -4.63 2.17 -28.85
CA VAL A 104 -4.88 2.10 -30.30
C VAL A 104 -5.45 3.43 -30.81
N ASN A 105 -4.93 3.97 -31.92
CA ASN A 105 -5.48 5.17 -32.61
C ASN A 105 -5.62 6.42 -31.72
N CYS A 106 -4.64 6.74 -30.87
CA CYS A 106 -4.68 7.82 -29.87
C CYS A 106 -4.77 9.27 -30.41
N HIS A 107 -4.90 9.44 -31.72
CA HIS A 107 -5.11 10.74 -32.36
C HIS A 107 -6.58 11.08 -32.60
N VAL A 108 -7.46 10.06 -32.61
CA VAL A 108 -8.89 10.24 -32.84
C VAL A 108 -9.59 10.34 -31.48
N ILE A 109 -9.94 11.58 -31.11
CA ILE A 109 -10.61 11.89 -29.85
C ILE A 109 -12.08 12.19 -30.14
N THR A 110 -12.96 11.23 -29.89
CA THR A 110 -14.42 11.36 -29.99
C THR A 110 -15.06 11.41 -28.60
N TRP A 111 -16.27 11.95 -28.51
CA TRP A 111 -16.99 12.02 -27.23
C TRP A 111 -17.30 10.64 -26.63
N GLU A 112 -17.69 9.68 -27.48
CA GLU A 112 -17.94 8.30 -27.09
C GLU A 112 -16.70 7.64 -26.49
N ARG A 113 -15.53 7.90 -27.08
CA ARG A 113 -14.25 7.41 -26.57
C ARG A 113 -13.89 8.08 -25.24
N ILE A 114 -14.04 9.40 -25.11
CA ILE A 114 -13.79 10.06 -23.82
C ILE A 114 -14.66 9.44 -22.71
N LEU A 115 -15.96 9.22 -22.98
CA LEU A 115 -16.86 8.61 -22.01
C LEU A 115 -16.51 7.16 -21.68
N SER A 116 -15.96 6.38 -22.62
CA SER A 116 -15.53 5.01 -22.33
C SER A 116 -14.32 4.94 -21.40
N HIS A 117 -13.48 5.98 -21.36
CA HIS A 117 -12.32 6.08 -20.46
C HIS A 117 -12.68 6.61 -19.06
N PHE A 118 -13.92 7.06 -18.81
CA PHE A 118 -14.41 7.39 -17.47
C PHE A 118 -14.88 6.13 -16.72
N ASP A 119 -13.94 5.24 -16.44
CA ASP A 119 -14.18 3.95 -15.82
C ASP A 119 -13.80 3.93 -14.31
N ILE A 120 -13.66 2.72 -13.77
CA ILE A 120 -13.27 2.51 -12.38
C ILE A 120 -11.84 2.99 -12.09
N PHE A 121 -10.95 3.01 -13.09
CA PHE A 121 -9.58 3.50 -12.96
C PHE A 121 -9.59 5.02 -12.84
N ALA A 122 -10.33 5.74 -13.70
CA ALA A 122 -10.49 7.20 -13.58
C ALA A 122 -11.06 7.60 -12.19
N PHE A 123 -12.05 6.85 -11.69
CA PHE A 123 -12.59 7.05 -10.33
C PHE A 123 -11.53 6.75 -9.25
N GLY A 124 -10.75 5.68 -9.42
CA GLY A 124 -9.66 5.28 -8.55
C GLY A 124 -8.56 6.32 -8.48
N HIS A 125 -8.20 6.92 -9.61
CA HIS A 125 -7.26 8.04 -9.70
C HIS A 125 -7.80 9.23 -8.91
N PHE A 126 -9.02 9.69 -9.19
CA PHE A 126 -9.60 10.84 -8.50
C PHE A 126 -9.65 10.66 -6.96
N TRP A 127 -10.27 9.58 -6.48
CA TRP A 127 -10.41 9.36 -5.04
C TRP A 127 -9.11 8.94 -4.37
N GLY A 128 -8.29 8.16 -5.06
CA GLY A 128 -6.96 7.79 -4.59
C GLY A 128 -6.10 9.03 -4.33
N TRP A 129 -6.13 10.00 -5.25
CA TRP A 129 -5.40 11.26 -5.09
C TRP A 129 -6.01 12.19 -4.05
N ALA A 130 -7.34 12.21 -3.91
CA ALA A 130 -7.99 12.91 -2.80
C ALA A 130 -7.52 12.36 -1.44
N MET A 131 -7.48 11.04 -1.28
CA MET A 131 -7.00 10.41 -0.05
C MET A 131 -5.50 10.63 0.18
N LYS A 132 -4.66 10.46 -0.85
CA LYS A 132 -3.23 10.76 -0.76
C LYS A 132 -2.98 12.22 -0.36
N ALA A 133 -3.76 13.16 -0.90
CA ALA A 133 -3.66 14.57 -0.55
C ALA A 133 -4.09 14.86 0.90
N LEU A 134 -5.09 14.16 1.45
CA LEU A 134 -5.46 14.25 2.88
C LEU A 134 -4.33 13.78 3.80
N LEU A 135 -3.51 12.83 3.36
CA LEU A 135 -2.38 12.29 4.12
C LEU A 135 -1.13 13.15 3.99
N ILE A 136 -0.73 13.45 2.76
CA ILE A 136 0.51 14.18 2.46
C ILE A 136 0.32 15.68 2.73
N ARG A 137 -0.85 16.25 2.45
CA ARG A 137 -1.17 17.67 2.73
C ARG A 137 -0.20 18.66 2.09
N SER A 138 0.32 18.34 0.91
CA SER A 138 1.25 19.19 0.17
C SER A 138 1.00 19.06 -1.32
N TYR A 139 0.60 20.16 -1.97
CA TYR A 139 0.40 20.21 -3.42
C TYR A 139 1.64 19.77 -4.18
N GLY A 140 2.81 20.33 -3.85
CA GLY A 140 4.05 20.04 -4.57
C GLY A 140 4.40 18.56 -4.53
N LEU A 141 4.38 17.94 -3.35
CA LEU A 141 4.66 16.50 -3.23
C LEU A 141 3.61 15.64 -3.92
N CYS A 142 2.32 15.98 -3.80
CA CYS A 142 1.27 15.20 -4.45
C CYS A 142 1.40 15.26 -5.98
N TRP A 143 1.61 16.44 -6.56
CA TRP A 143 1.83 16.59 -8.00
C TRP A 143 3.09 15.87 -8.48
N THR A 144 4.20 15.95 -7.74
CA THR A 144 5.43 15.24 -8.11
C THR A 144 5.22 13.72 -8.09
N ILE A 145 4.60 13.18 -7.04
CA ILE A 145 4.32 11.74 -6.97
C ILE A 145 3.32 11.34 -8.07
N SER A 146 2.33 12.18 -8.37
CA SER A 146 1.32 11.93 -9.42
C SER A 146 1.95 11.79 -10.78
N ILE A 147 2.78 12.76 -11.17
CA ILE A 147 3.48 12.70 -12.46
C ILE A 147 4.45 11.51 -12.48
N THR A 148 5.14 11.24 -11.38
CA THR A 148 6.09 10.12 -11.31
C THR A 148 5.37 8.78 -11.40
N TRP A 149 4.15 8.68 -10.88
CA TRP A 149 3.31 7.49 -10.97
C TRP A 149 2.97 7.19 -12.43
N GLU A 150 2.43 8.16 -13.18
CA GLU A 150 2.12 7.94 -14.60
C GLU A 150 3.37 7.65 -15.44
N LEU A 151 4.51 8.26 -15.13
CA LEU A 151 5.78 7.93 -15.77
C LEU A 151 6.22 6.49 -15.49
N THR A 152 5.90 5.98 -14.30
CA THR A 152 6.19 4.59 -13.92
C THR A 152 5.31 3.63 -14.70
N GLU A 153 4.03 3.95 -14.88
CA GLU A 153 3.11 3.17 -15.73
C GLU A 153 3.58 3.13 -17.19
N LEU A 154 3.96 4.29 -17.74
CA LEU A 154 4.53 4.37 -19.09
C LEU A 154 5.82 3.53 -19.22
N PHE A 155 6.69 3.54 -18.20
CA PHE A 155 7.92 2.74 -18.22
C PHE A 155 7.63 1.23 -18.16
N PHE A 156 6.60 0.82 -17.41
CA PHE A 156 6.24 -0.58 -17.19
C PHE A 156 5.07 -1.07 -18.06
N MET A 157 4.67 -0.34 -19.09
CA MET A 157 3.62 -0.75 -20.04
C MET A 157 3.88 -2.09 -20.73
N HIS A 158 5.13 -2.51 -20.80
CA HIS A 158 5.52 -3.81 -21.36
C HIS A 158 5.20 -4.99 -20.42
N LEU A 159 4.99 -4.75 -19.12
CA LEU A 159 4.64 -5.77 -18.14
C LEU A 159 3.12 -5.98 -18.06
N LEU A 160 2.34 -4.90 -18.10
CA LEU A 160 0.88 -4.96 -18.08
C LEU A 160 0.31 -4.13 -19.23
N PRO A 161 -0.50 -4.73 -20.12
CA PRO A 161 -1.11 -4.02 -21.25
C PRO A 161 -2.06 -2.91 -20.78
N ASN A 162 -2.62 -3.02 -19.57
CA ASN A 162 -3.48 -1.99 -18.98
C ASN A 162 -2.80 -0.62 -18.86
N PHE A 163 -1.48 -0.58 -18.65
CA PHE A 163 -0.74 0.69 -18.54
C PHE A 163 -0.44 1.32 -19.92
N ALA A 164 -0.74 0.62 -21.01
CA ALA A 164 -0.61 1.17 -22.35
C ALA A 164 -1.86 2.00 -22.69
N GLU A 165 -1.83 3.26 -22.28
CA GLU A 165 -2.93 4.20 -22.50
C GLU A 165 -2.57 5.27 -23.54
N CYS A 166 -3.57 6.03 -23.97
CA CYS A 166 -3.34 7.13 -24.89
C CYS A 166 -2.68 8.33 -24.19
N TRP A 167 -1.86 9.10 -24.92
CA TRP A 167 -1.18 10.26 -24.37
C TRP A 167 -2.14 11.28 -23.73
N TRP A 168 -3.34 11.45 -24.30
CA TRP A 168 -4.35 12.38 -23.79
C TRP A 168 -5.05 11.82 -22.56
N ASP A 169 -5.15 10.50 -22.42
CA ASP A 169 -5.69 9.82 -21.25
C ASP A 169 -4.75 10.09 -20.07
N GLN A 170 -3.50 9.66 -20.20
CA GLN A 170 -2.44 9.85 -19.20
C GLN A 170 -2.25 11.32 -18.82
N VAL A 171 -2.05 12.21 -19.81
CA VAL A 171 -1.70 13.60 -19.50
C VAL A 171 -2.91 14.42 -19.09
N ILE A 172 -4.03 14.30 -19.79
CA ILE A 172 -5.19 15.18 -19.58
C ILE A 172 -6.15 14.54 -18.58
N LEU A 173 -6.60 13.32 -18.83
CA LEU A 173 -7.58 12.67 -17.98
C LEU A 173 -6.97 12.33 -16.62
N ASP A 174 -5.85 11.62 -16.58
CA ASP A 174 -5.28 11.13 -15.33
C ASP A 174 -4.54 12.23 -14.57
N ILE A 175 -3.47 12.79 -15.12
CA ILE A 175 -2.65 13.80 -14.40
C ILE A 175 -3.45 15.05 -14.07
N LEU A 176 -4.10 15.66 -15.08
CA LEU A 176 -4.69 16.99 -14.90
C LEU A 176 -6.08 16.95 -14.27
N LEU A 177 -6.98 16.10 -14.76
CA LEU A 177 -8.38 16.10 -14.33
C LEU A 177 -8.60 15.22 -13.09
N CYS A 178 -8.30 13.93 -13.16
CA CYS A 178 -8.56 12.97 -12.10
C CYS A 178 -7.62 13.22 -10.91
N ASN A 179 -6.31 13.11 -11.12
CA ASN A 179 -5.30 13.28 -10.09
C ASN A 179 -5.32 14.73 -9.56
N GLY A 180 -5.27 15.71 -10.47
CA GLY A 180 -5.31 17.13 -10.11
C GLY A 180 -6.58 17.53 -9.37
N GLY A 181 -7.75 17.06 -9.84
CA GLY A 181 -9.04 17.29 -9.19
C GLY A 181 -9.12 16.61 -7.82
N GLY A 182 -8.62 15.38 -7.70
CA GLY A 182 -8.51 14.66 -6.44
C GLY A 182 -7.62 15.40 -5.44
N ILE A 183 -6.43 15.82 -5.86
CA ILE A 183 -5.52 16.62 -5.03
C ILE A 183 -6.20 17.91 -4.55
N TRP A 184 -6.86 18.63 -5.46
CA TRP A 184 -7.61 19.84 -5.10
C TRP A 184 -8.68 19.55 -4.05
N LEU A 185 -9.51 18.51 -4.25
CA LEU A 185 -10.56 18.11 -3.32
C LEU A 185 -9.98 17.76 -1.94
N GLY A 186 -8.95 16.93 -1.89
CA GLY A 186 -8.31 16.53 -0.62
C GLY A 186 -7.74 17.74 0.13
N MET A 187 -7.13 18.69 -0.58
CA MET A 187 -6.62 19.92 0.01
C MET A 187 -7.74 20.88 0.47
N VAL A 188 -8.85 20.97 -0.26
CA VAL A 188 -10.05 21.72 0.16
C VAL A 188 -10.62 21.12 1.44
N VAL A 189 -10.76 19.80 1.52
CA VAL A 189 -11.23 19.11 2.74
C VAL A 189 -10.28 19.36 3.92
N CYS A 190 -8.96 19.31 3.70
CA CYS A 190 -7.98 19.67 4.73
C CYS A 190 -8.17 21.09 5.26
N ARG A 191 -8.47 22.05 4.38
CA ARG A 191 -8.75 23.45 4.78
C ARG A 191 -10.08 23.56 5.52
N PHE A 192 -11.13 22.93 5.01
CA PHE A 192 -12.45 22.95 5.62
C PHE A 192 -12.46 22.35 7.03
N LEU A 193 -11.68 21.29 7.27
CA LEU A 193 -11.54 20.63 8.56
C LEU A 193 -10.43 21.22 9.44
N GLU A 194 -9.79 22.32 9.03
CA GLU A 194 -8.65 22.96 9.72
C GLU A 194 -7.55 21.95 10.12
N MET A 195 -7.25 21.01 9.22
CA MET A 195 -6.27 19.97 9.48
C MET A 195 -4.87 20.55 9.60
N ARG A 196 -4.06 19.97 10.49
CA ARG A 196 -2.67 20.38 10.71
C ARG A 196 -1.87 20.37 9.40
N THR A 197 -1.18 21.47 9.14
CA THR A 197 -0.26 21.63 8.02
C THR A 197 1.08 20.95 8.31
N TYR A 198 1.67 20.36 7.26
CA TYR A 198 2.97 19.70 7.34
C TYR A 198 4.00 20.46 6.51
N HIS A 199 5.13 20.78 7.13
CA HIS A 199 6.27 21.38 6.45
C HIS A 199 7.29 20.30 6.08
N TRP A 200 7.07 19.67 4.93
CA TRP A 200 7.89 18.54 4.48
C TRP A 200 9.32 18.94 4.07
N ALA A 201 9.53 20.19 3.69
CA ALA A 201 10.82 20.65 3.18
C ALA A 201 11.07 22.14 3.51
N SER A 202 12.02 22.37 4.41
CA SER A 202 12.54 23.70 4.80
C SER A 202 13.67 24.17 3.85
N PHE A 203 13.69 23.72 2.59
CA PHE A 203 14.70 24.18 1.60
C PHE A 203 14.58 25.67 1.30
N LYS A 204 13.38 26.24 1.46
CA LYS A 204 13.12 27.68 1.30
C LYS A 204 13.71 28.52 2.43
N ASP A 205 13.85 27.95 3.62
CA ASP A 205 14.40 28.65 4.79
C ASP A 205 15.94 28.65 4.79
N ILE A 206 16.57 27.92 3.86
CA ILE A 206 18.02 27.87 3.68
C ILE A 206 18.40 28.82 2.55
N HIS A 207 18.98 29.97 2.90
CA HIS A 207 19.33 31.01 1.93
C HIS A 207 20.61 30.70 1.14
N THR A 208 21.51 29.86 1.65
CA THR A 208 22.81 29.59 1.01
C THR A 208 22.78 28.34 0.12
N THR A 209 23.43 28.42 -1.04
CA THR A 209 23.57 27.28 -1.98
C THR A 209 24.28 26.10 -1.31
N THR A 210 25.34 26.36 -0.54
CA THR A 210 26.06 25.34 0.25
C THR A 210 25.15 24.67 1.29
N GLY A 211 24.27 25.44 1.94
CA GLY A 211 23.31 24.89 2.90
C GLY A 211 22.28 23.97 2.24
N LYS A 212 21.80 24.33 1.05
CA LYS A 212 20.87 23.48 0.26
C LYS A 212 21.54 22.18 -0.17
N ILE A 213 22.78 22.24 -0.68
CA ILE A 213 23.55 21.04 -1.08
C ILE A 213 23.81 20.15 0.14
N LYS A 214 24.27 20.73 1.26
CA LYS A 214 24.48 20.00 2.52
C LYS A 214 23.20 19.30 3.00
N ARG A 215 22.05 19.99 2.96
CA ARG A 215 20.76 19.41 3.34
C ARG A 215 20.35 18.25 2.45
N ALA A 216 20.56 18.36 1.13
CA ALA A 216 20.27 17.31 0.17
C ALA A 216 21.12 16.05 0.42
N VAL A 217 22.43 16.21 0.61
CA VAL A 217 23.34 15.10 0.93
C VAL A 217 22.96 14.43 2.25
N LEU A 218 22.62 15.22 3.28
CA LEU A 218 22.25 14.68 4.58
C LEU A 218 20.94 13.86 4.57
N GLN A 219 20.08 13.99 3.56
CA GLN A 219 18.90 13.10 3.43
C GLN A 219 19.31 11.64 3.17
N PHE A 220 20.49 11.41 2.61
CA PHE A 220 21.03 10.08 2.32
C PHE A 220 21.95 9.57 3.44
N THR A 221 21.99 10.26 4.59
CA THR A 221 22.78 9.87 5.76
C THR A 221 21.86 9.53 6.93
N PRO A 222 22.31 8.66 7.87
CA PRO A 222 21.53 8.33 9.06
C PRO A 222 21.12 9.57 9.86
N ALA A 223 19.94 9.52 10.49
CA ALA A 223 19.44 10.60 11.35
C ALA A 223 20.40 10.94 12.51
N SER A 224 21.14 9.94 12.98
CA SER A 224 22.24 10.11 13.94
C SER A 224 23.35 9.13 13.63
N TRP A 225 24.60 9.58 13.74
CA TRP A 225 25.76 8.70 13.70
C TRP A 225 26.04 8.20 15.11
N THR A 226 25.84 6.90 15.34
CA THR A 226 26.22 6.27 16.60
C THR A 226 27.67 5.82 16.51
N TYR A 227 28.55 6.44 17.30
CA TYR A 227 29.94 6.05 17.39
C TYR A 227 30.06 4.75 18.18
N VAL A 228 30.28 3.63 17.48
CA VAL A 228 30.59 2.36 18.13
C VAL A 228 32.08 2.33 18.44
N ARG A 229 32.42 2.42 19.73
CA ARG A 229 33.78 2.16 20.23
C ARG A 229 33.95 0.65 20.37
N TRP A 230 34.47 0.03 19.32
CA TRP A 230 34.73 -1.42 19.28
C TRP A 230 35.63 -1.90 20.42
N PHE A 231 36.54 -1.05 20.87
CA PHE A 231 37.51 -1.32 21.93
C PHE A 231 37.41 -0.30 23.07
N ASP A 232 36.20 -0.07 23.59
CA ASP A 232 36.05 0.69 24.83
C ASP A 232 36.54 -0.17 26.02
N PRO A 233 37.48 0.29 26.87
CA PRO A 233 37.93 -0.45 28.05
C PRO A 233 36.81 -0.78 29.04
N LYS A 234 35.65 -0.09 28.94
CA LYS A 234 34.44 -0.35 29.74
C LYS A 234 33.39 -1.20 29.01
N SER A 235 33.68 -1.69 27.80
CA SER A 235 32.77 -2.59 27.08
C SER A 235 32.68 -3.93 27.82
N SER A 236 31.46 -4.38 28.14
CA SER A 236 31.30 -5.63 28.90
C SER A 236 31.75 -6.83 28.05
N PHE A 237 32.44 -7.78 28.68
CA PHE A 237 32.84 -9.05 28.07
C PHE A 237 31.68 -9.76 27.35
N GLN A 238 30.45 -9.56 27.85
CA GLN A 238 29.21 -10.08 27.25
C GLN A 238 28.96 -9.59 25.81
N ARG A 239 29.36 -8.36 25.45
CA ARG A 239 29.21 -7.85 24.08
C ARG A 239 30.13 -8.56 23.10
N VAL A 240 31.38 -8.81 23.49
CA VAL A 240 32.36 -9.55 22.67
C VAL A 240 31.90 -11.00 22.52
N ALA A 241 31.51 -11.65 23.61
CA ALA A 241 30.97 -13.00 23.59
C ALA A 241 29.70 -13.12 22.71
N GLY A 242 28.80 -12.13 22.77
CA GLY A 242 27.60 -12.08 21.93
C GLY A 242 27.91 -11.96 20.43
N ILE A 243 28.94 -11.20 20.05
CA ILE A 243 29.39 -11.10 18.65
C ILE A 243 29.95 -12.44 18.17
N TYR A 244 30.82 -13.10 18.94
CA TYR A 244 31.35 -14.42 18.57
C TYR A 244 30.25 -15.48 18.47
N LEU A 245 29.30 -15.49 19.40
CA LEU A 245 28.15 -16.39 19.35
C LEU A 245 27.30 -16.14 18.09
N PHE A 246 26.99 -14.88 17.77
CA PHE A 246 26.26 -14.52 16.55
C PHE A 246 27.01 -14.96 15.29
N MET A 247 28.32 -14.74 15.22
CA MET A 247 29.14 -15.19 14.09
C MET A 247 29.15 -16.71 13.93
N ILE A 248 29.21 -17.46 15.03
CA ILE A 248 29.17 -18.93 15.01
C ILE A 248 27.80 -19.43 14.55
N ILE A 249 26.70 -18.88 15.11
CA ILE A 249 25.33 -19.26 14.71
C ILE A 249 25.09 -19.00 13.22
N TRP A 250 25.65 -17.93 12.66
CA TRP A 250 25.45 -17.57 11.26
C TRP A 250 26.36 -18.34 10.29
N GLN A 251 27.38 -19.04 10.79
CA GLN A 251 28.29 -19.88 9.99
C GLN A 251 27.94 -21.38 10.03
N VAL A 252 26.95 -21.78 10.84
CA VAL A 252 26.38 -23.14 10.88
C VAL A 252 25.05 -23.14 10.14
#